data_AF-A0A938MXR3-F1
#
_entry.id   AF-A0A938MXR3-F1
#
_cell.length_a   1.000
_cell.length_b   1.000
_cell.length_c   1.000
_cell.angle_alpha   90.00
_cell.angle_beta   90.00
_cell.angle_gamma   90.00
#
_symmetry.space_group_name_H-M   'P 1'
#
loop_
_entity.id
_entity.type
_entity.pdbx_description
1 polymer ?
#
loop_
_entity_poly.entity_id
_entity_poly.type
_entity_poly.pdbx_seq_one_letter_code
_entity_poly.pdbx_strand_id
1 'polypeptide(L)'
;MSRRSVEWLVLFTLALAAGCSTHAQRVRVAREQFYAGNLAQAAELFQEQIERHPADADANALDLAVIQLLDGRPADAEQTLRVVRDNFDHLEQSDAVEYGISMVTDDQRLAYAGANHEKILTRVMLALANLMDDGGDAEAYSLQVNAKQQELLQRATGEQAGDVQLAFAPLAIGPYIHGMIREATFNNYDDATRAYHQVVSWQPGFQAGKADFERARTGTHSRPGHGVVYLFALVNRGPVKEEVAELPTTVALLVADRILSALGEYELPPTIAPIKVPRVFVPPRSLDSVGLVVNGKFVGQTETICDVADLAARQEEVELPNIMARAVVRRVVKKAAVYAVKDHLEVQEPLVDLAMTAAGVVWEATEAADTRCWGLLPREIQVLRAELPAGSHDVALLPVTAGRPLSSGPQLRVDVHDGRNTYLLACFPNTQPIGQVLQRSH
;
A
#
# COMPACT_ATOMS: atom_id res chain seq x y z
N MET A 1 20.15 -6.01 50.38
CA MET A 1 20.47 -5.70 48.97
C MET A 1 21.48 -4.57 48.94
N SER A 2 22.60 -4.73 48.23
CA SER A 2 23.60 -3.66 48.09
C SER A 2 23.07 -2.56 47.17
N ARG A 3 23.50 -1.31 47.35
CA ARG A 3 23.11 -0.16 46.50
C ARG A 3 23.42 -0.41 45.02
N ARG A 4 24.49 -1.17 44.74
CA ARG A 4 24.85 -1.65 43.40
C ARG A 4 23.83 -2.64 42.83
N SER A 5 23.27 -3.54 43.65
CA SER A 5 22.25 -4.50 43.19
C SER A 5 20.96 -3.80 42.75
N VAL A 6 20.63 -2.65 43.34
CA VAL A 6 19.48 -1.82 42.96
C VAL A 6 19.75 -1.05 41.66
N GLU A 7 20.96 -0.51 41.49
CA GLU A 7 21.38 0.17 40.26
C GLU A 7 21.39 -0.77 39.04
N TRP A 8 21.86 -2.01 39.21
CA TRP A 8 21.82 -3.04 38.16
C TRP A 8 20.39 -3.50 37.84
N LEU A 9 19.52 -3.65 38.84
CA LEU A 9 18.11 -3.97 38.63
C LEU A 9 17.38 -2.84 37.88
N VAL A 10 17.64 -1.59 38.24
CA VAL A 10 17.06 -0.40 37.59
C VAL A 10 17.54 -0.27 36.14
N LEU A 11 18.85 -0.48 35.87
CA LEU A 11 19.40 -0.53 34.52
C LEU A 11 18.86 -1.70 33.69
N PHE A 12 18.66 -2.87 34.30
CA PHE A 12 18.08 -4.03 33.62
C PHE A 12 16.58 -3.82 33.31
N THR A 13 15.81 -3.22 34.22
CA THR A 13 14.42 -2.81 33.95
C THR A 13 14.31 -1.67 32.93
N LEU A 14 15.28 -0.74 32.87
CA LEU A 14 15.33 0.31 31.84
C LEU A 14 15.72 -0.25 30.45
N ALA A 15 16.60 -1.27 30.40
CA ALA A 15 16.94 -1.96 29.16
C ALA A 15 15.79 -2.86 28.65
N LEU A 16 14.99 -3.43 29.55
CA LEU A 16 13.77 -4.19 29.20
C LEU A 16 12.57 -3.28 28.85
N ALA A 17 12.61 -2.00 29.24
CA ALA A 17 11.60 -1.00 28.91
C ALA A 17 11.88 -0.24 27.58
N ALA A 18 12.94 -0.61 26.85
CA ALA A 18 13.07 -0.27 25.43
C ALA A 18 12.03 -1.10 24.64
N GLY A 19 10.76 -0.74 24.82
CA GLY A 19 9.60 -1.45 24.33
C GLY A 19 9.67 -1.70 22.83
N CYS A 20 9.17 -2.85 22.41
CA CYS A 20 9.02 -3.22 21.01
C CYS A 20 8.31 -2.09 20.24
N SER A 21 9.09 -1.29 19.52
CA SER A 21 8.50 -0.29 18.61
C SER A 21 7.82 -1.06 17.47
N THR A 22 6.58 -0.74 17.14
CA THR A 22 5.95 -1.28 15.92
C THR A 22 6.64 -0.69 14.68
N HIS A 23 6.49 -1.33 13.53
CA HIS A 23 6.99 -0.75 12.27
C HIS A 23 6.45 0.67 12.06
N ALA A 24 5.15 0.88 12.34
CA ALA A 24 4.50 2.19 12.23
C ALA A 24 5.18 3.27 13.09
N GLN A 25 5.64 2.92 14.29
CA GLN A 25 6.39 3.83 15.16
C GLN A 25 7.79 4.13 14.63
N ARG A 26 8.49 3.13 14.07
CA ARG A 26 9.84 3.30 13.50
C ARG A 26 9.88 4.26 12.33
N VAL A 27 8.91 4.15 11.41
CA VAL A 27 8.89 4.95 10.17
C VAL A 27 8.16 6.29 10.32
N ARG A 28 7.57 6.58 11.49
CA ARG A 28 6.76 7.79 11.73
C ARG A 28 7.49 9.07 11.34
N VAL A 29 8.74 9.22 11.80
CA VAL A 29 9.53 10.43 11.53
C VAL A 29 9.82 10.59 10.03
N ALA A 30 10.13 9.50 9.32
CA ALA A 30 10.36 9.54 7.88
C ALA A 30 9.09 9.99 7.12
N ARG A 31 7.92 9.47 7.50
CA ARG A 31 6.62 9.86 6.92
C ARG A 31 6.25 11.32 7.26
N GLU A 32 6.54 11.78 8.47
CA GLU A 32 6.35 13.18 8.85
C GLU A 32 7.21 14.12 8.00
N GLN A 33 8.48 13.77 7.74
CA GLN A 33 9.35 14.54 6.85
C GLN A 33 8.82 14.57 5.41
N PHE A 34 8.34 13.42 4.91
CA PHE A 34 7.69 13.36 3.60
C PHE A 34 6.51 14.33 3.53
N TYR A 35 5.58 14.27 4.49
CA TYR A 35 4.41 15.14 4.50
C TYR A 35 4.71 16.62 4.78
N ALA A 36 5.89 16.94 5.32
CA ALA A 36 6.40 18.30 5.45
C ALA A 36 7.07 18.82 4.16
N GLY A 37 7.20 17.98 3.12
CA GLY A 37 7.87 18.32 1.86
C GLY A 37 9.39 18.12 1.86
N ASN A 38 9.95 17.58 2.95
CA ASN A 38 11.39 17.36 3.10
C ASN A 38 11.81 16.01 2.49
N LEU A 39 11.69 15.88 1.16
CA LEU A 39 11.88 14.61 0.44
C LEU A 39 13.27 13.99 0.64
N ALA A 40 14.34 14.80 0.59
CA ALA A 40 15.70 14.31 0.76
C ALA A 40 15.91 13.68 2.16
N GLN A 41 15.42 14.35 3.21
CA GLN A 41 15.51 13.84 4.57
C GLN A 41 14.64 12.60 4.79
N ALA A 42 13.44 12.58 4.21
CA ALA A 42 12.58 11.40 4.25
C ALA A 42 13.24 10.19 3.60
N ALA A 43 13.86 10.37 2.43
CA ALA A 43 14.58 9.31 1.71
C ALA A 43 15.76 8.77 2.53
N GLU A 44 16.56 9.64 3.14
CA GLU A 44 17.68 9.23 4.00
C GLU A 44 17.22 8.39 5.20
N LEU A 45 16.12 8.81 5.84
CA LEU A 45 15.55 8.07 6.97
C LEU A 45 15.02 6.70 6.53
N PHE A 46 14.35 6.58 5.38
CA PHE A 46 13.92 5.27 4.88
C PHE A 46 15.09 4.37 4.49
N GLN A 47 16.13 4.93 3.88
CA GLN A 47 17.35 4.19 3.56
C GLN A 47 18.03 3.64 4.83
N GLU A 48 18.12 4.46 5.88
CA GLU A 48 18.62 4.03 7.20
C GLU A 48 17.75 2.91 7.80
N GLN A 49 16.42 2.95 7.63
CA GLN A 49 15.53 1.88 8.08
C GLN A 49 15.73 0.58 7.28
N ILE A 50 15.93 0.65 5.97
CA ILE A 50 16.23 -0.50 5.11
C ILE A 50 17.51 -1.20 5.57
N GLU A 51 18.56 -0.44 5.87
CA GLU A 51 19.85 -0.97 6.31
C GLU A 51 19.78 -1.57 7.72
N ARG A 52 19.08 -0.92 8.65
CA ARG A 52 18.98 -1.36 10.04
C ARG A 52 18.02 -2.52 10.24
N HIS A 53 16.96 -2.60 9.44
CA HIS A 53 15.88 -3.57 9.63
C HIS A 53 15.59 -4.34 8.32
N PRO A 54 16.43 -5.32 7.93
CA PRO A 54 16.27 -6.06 6.68
C PRO A 54 14.92 -6.77 6.52
N ALA A 55 14.29 -7.21 7.62
CA ALA A 55 12.95 -7.82 7.58
C ALA A 55 11.82 -6.84 7.17
N ASP A 56 12.08 -5.54 7.29
CA ASP A 56 11.18 -4.45 6.89
C ASP A 56 11.62 -3.80 5.56
N ALA A 57 12.70 -4.29 4.94
CA ALA A 57 13.34 -3.62 3.80
C ALA A 57 12.35 -3.34 2.66
N ASP A 58 11.57 -4.33 2.25
CA ASP A 58 10.59 -4.16 1.16
C ASP A 58 9.47 -3.18 1.53
N ALA A 59 8.99 -3.17 2.79
CA ALA A 59 7.98 -2.22 3.24
C ALA A 59 8.51 -0.77 3.21
N ASN A 60 9.76 -0.56 3.63
CA ASN A 60 10.41 0.75 3.58
C ASN A 60 10.76 1.16 2.14
N ALA A 61 11.14 0.20 1.29
CA ALA A 61 11.46 0.44 -0.12
C ALA A 61 10.24 0.91 -0.93
N LEU A 62 9.03 0.44 -0.59
CA LEU A 62 7.80 0.95 -1.18
C LEU A 62 7.57 2.44 -0.88
N ASP A 63 7.76 2.86 0.37
CA ASP A 63 7.68 4.28 0.75
C ASP A 63 8.81 5.09 0.06
N LEU A 64 10.03 4.56 0.03
CA LEU A 64 11.17 5.18 -0.67
C LEU A 64 10.91 5.39 -2.16
N ALA A 65 10.29 4.44 -2.84
CA ALA A 65 9.98 4.56 -4.27
C ALA A 65 9.01 5.71 -4.58
N VAL A 66 8.03 5.96 -3.69
CA VAL A 66 7.14 7.13 -3.82
C VAL A 66 7.95 8.41 -3.70
N ILE A 67 8.91 8.47 -2.77
CA ILE A 67 9.78 9.63 -2.60
C ILE A 67 10.66 9.84 -3.84
N GLN A 68 11.32 8.79 -4.33
CA GLN A 68 12.14 8.85 -5.55
C GLN A 68 11.34 9.37 -6.74
N LEU A 69 10.11 8.88 -6.93
CA LEU A 69 9.24 9.33 -8.01
C LEU A 69 8.96 10.84 -7.89
N LEU A 70 8.49 11.29 -6.73
CA LEU A 70 8.11 12.69 -6.48
C LEU A 70 9.31 13.65 -6.40
N ASP A 71 10.52 13.12 -6.20
CA ASP A 71 11.79 13.84 -6.26
C ASP A 71 12.33 13.97 -7.70
N GLY A 72 11.59 13.49 -8.70
CA GLY A 72 11.98 13.59 -10.11
C GLY A 72 12.91 12.48 -10.58
N ARG A 73 12.93 11.34 -9.87
CA ARG A 73 13.77 10.16 -10.19
C ARG A 73 12.89 8.94 -10.50
N PRO A 74 12.10 8.98 -11.59
CA PRO A 74 11.17 7.90 -11.95
C PRO A 74 11.89 6.58 -12.27
N ALA A 75 13.07 6.61 -12.88
CA ALA A 75 13.89 5.41 -13.12
C ALA A 75 14.33 4.72 -11.82
N ASP A 76 14.76 5.48 -10.81
CA ASP A 76 15.11 4.94 -9.49
C ASP A 76 13.89 4.30 -8.81
N ALA A 77 12.74 4.99 -8.89
CA ALA A 77 11.48 4.50 -8.35
C ALA A 77 11.04 3.20 -9.01
N GLU A 78 11.13 3.13 -10.34
CA GLU A 78 10.82 1.93 -11.11
C GLU A 78 11.72 0.76 -10.70
N GLN A 79 13.04 0.99 -10.63
CA GLN A 79 13.99 -0.05 -10.23
C GLN A 79 13.70 -0.57 -8.81
N THR A 80 13.42 0.34 -7.87
CA THR A 80 13.07 -0.02 -6.49
C THR A 80 11.78 -0.86 -6.46
N LEU A 81 10.74 -0.45 -7.18
CA LEU A 81 9.47 -1.18 -7.24
C LEU A 81 9.60 -2.53 -7.95
N ARG A 82 10.45 -2.66 -8.97
CA ARG A 82 10.73 -3.95 -9.65
C ARG A 82 11.31 -4.95 -8.65
N VAL A 83 12.31 -4.54 -7.87
CA VAL A 83 12.92 -5.39 -6.83
C VAL A 83 11.89 -5.84 -5.81
N VAL A 84 11.08 -4.91 -5.27
CA VAL A 84 10.03 -5.26 -4.29
C VAL A 84 8.99 -6.21 -4.89
N ARG A 85 8.53 -5.96 -6.12
CA ARG A 85 7.59 -6.85 -6.82
C ARG A 85 8.15 -8.27 -6.92
N ASP A 86 9.39 -8.40 -7.34
CA ASP A 86 10.04 -9.70 -7.55
C ASP A 86 10.23 -10.44 -6.21
N ASN A 87 10.58 -9.72 -5.14
CA ASN A 87 10.63 -10.28 -3.78
C ASN A 87 9.25 -10.76 -3.31
N PHE A 88 8.19 -9.97 -3.51
CA PHE A 88 6.83 -10.38 -3.16
C PHE A 88 6.38 -11.63 -3.92
N ASP A 89 6.63 -11.68 -5.23
CA ASP A 89 6.27 -12.84 -6.05
C ASP A 89 7.08 -14.10 -5.63
N HIS A 90 8.33 -13.94 -5.20
CA HIS A 90 9.15 -15.04 -4.67
C HIS A 90 8.66 -15.55 -3.31
N LEU A 91 8.33 -14.64 -2.39
CA LEU A 91 7.83 -15.00 -1.05
C LEU A 91 6.49 -15.74 -1.15
N GLU A 92 5.59 -15.31 -2.04
CA GLU A 92 4.31 -16.02 -2.25
C GLU A 92 4.47 -17.44 -2.78
N GLN A 93 5.46 -17.71 -3.64
CA GLN A 93 5.70 -19.06 -4.16
C GLN A 93 6.23 -19.99 -3.07
N SER A 94 6.97 -19.44 -2.11
CA SER A 94 7.61 -20.18 -1.02
C SER A 94 6.63 -20.62 0.07
N ASP A 95 5.46 -19.97 0.17
CA ASP A 95 4.36 -20.35 1.07
C ASP A 95 3.68 -21.67 0.68
N ALA A 96 3.91 -22.19 -0.54
CA ALA A 96 3.22 -23.36 -1.09
C ALA A 96 3.85 -24.73 -0.73
N VAL A 97 5.02 -24.76 -0.06
CA VAL A 97 5.76 -26.01 0.21
C VAL A 97 6.22 -26.04 1.67
N GLU A 98 5.70 -26.97 2.46
CA GLU A 98 6.27 -27.50 3.73
C GLU A 98 6.63 -26.55 4.91
N TYR A 99 6.47 -25.22 4.81
CA TYR A 99 6.96 -24.24 5.81
C TYR A 99 5.92 -23.64 6.77
N GLY A 100 4.63 -23.99 6.65
CA GLY A 100 3.52 -23.31 7.33
C GLY A 100 3.45 -23.41 8.86
N ILE A 101 4.33 -24.18 9.52
CA ILE A 101 4.28 -24.45 10.98
C ILE A 101 5.27 -23.57 11.75
N SER A 102 6.48 -23.31 11.22
CA SER A 102 7.49 -22.47 11.90
C SER A 102 7.19 -20.97 11.75
N MET A 103 6.56 -20.58 10.63
CA MET A 103 6.21 -19.18 10.33
C MET A 103 5.15 -18.57 11.25
N VAL A 104 4.31 -19.38 11.90
CA VAL A 104 3.17 -18.91 12.72
C VAL A 104 3.62 -18.26 14.04
N THR A 105 4.86 -18.52 14.46
CA THR A 105 5.35 -18.14 15.80
C THR A 105 6.06 -16.77 15.86
N ASP A 106 6.49 -16.20 14.73
CA ASP A 106 7.24 -14.94 14.69
C ASP A 106 7.11 -14.14 13.37
N ASP A 107 5.91 -13.64 13.06
CA ASP A 107 5.60 -12.91 11.81
C ASP A 107 6.53 -11.68 11.57
N GLN A 108 7.06 -11.03 12.61
CA GLN A 108 7.92 -9.85 12.46
C GLN A 108 9.38 -10.19 12.09
N ARG A 109 9.82 -11.44 12.27
CA ARG A 109 11.15 -11.89 11.83
C ARG A 109 11.20 -12.29 10.36
N LEU A 110 10.06 -12.64 9.77
CA LEU A 110 9.96 -12.99 8.35
C LEU A 110 10.02 -11.74 7.48
N ALA A 111 10.55 -11.90 6.27
CA ALA A 111 10.51 -10.85 5.26
C ALA A 111 9.04 -10.44 4.98
N TYR A 112 8.81 -9.14 4.81
CA TYR A 112 7.49 -8.62 4.50
C TYR A 112 7.03 -9.09 3.11
N ALA A 113 5.94 -9.86 3.04
CA ALA A 113 5.42 -10.41 1.78
C ALA A 113 4.44 -9.49 1.04
N GLY A 114 4.15 -8.30 1.58
CA GLY A 114 3.18 -7.35 1.00
C GLY A 114 1.72 -7.71 1.25
N ALA A 115 0.88 -6.71 1.53
CA ALA A 115 -0.56 -6.91 1.51
C ALA A 115 -1.06 -7.14 0.07
N ASN A 116 -2.20 -7.81 -0.10
CA ASN A 116 -2.70 -8.14 -1.43
C ASN A 116 -2.94 -6.92 -2.34
N HIS A 117 -3.47 -5.83 -1.79
CA HIS A 117 -3.68 -4.58 -2.52
C HIS A 117 -2.35 -3.93 -2.88
N GLU A 118 -1.35 -4.00 -2.00
CA GLU A 118 -0.01 -3.47 -2.27
C GLU A 118 0.63 -4.21 -3.44
N LYS A 119 0.49 -5.54 -3.54
CA LYS A 119 1.00 -6.32 -4.69
C LYS A 119 0.41 -5.86 -6.02
N ILE A 120 -0.88 -5.51 -6.02
CA ILE A 120 -1.55 -4.95 -7.22
C ILE A 120 -1.04 -3.53 -7.47
N LEU A 121 -1.00 -2.68 -6.43
CA LEU A 121 -0.61 -1.27 -6.53
C LEU A 121 0.88 -1.07 -6.86
N THR A 122 1.76 -2.01 -6.54
CA THR A 122 3.17 -1.98 -6.97
C THR A 122 3.24 -1.96 -8.48
N ARG A 123 2.39 -2.74 -9.16
CA ARG A 123 2.30 -2.79 -10.63
C ARG A 123 1.68 -1.52 -11.21
N VAL A 124 0.71 -0.91 -10.51
CA VAL A 124 0.14 0.39 -10.89
C VAL A 124 1.20 1.48 -10.79
N MET A 125 1.93 1.56 -9.68
CA MET A 125 2.98 2.55 -9.49
C MET A 125 4.19 2.31 -10.40
N LEU A 126 4.51 1.06 -10.77
CA LEU A 126 5.47 0.75 -11.84
C LEU A 126 5.04 1.33 -13.18
N ALA A 127 3.77 1.14 -13.56
CA ALA A 127 3.25 1.72 -14.80
C ALA A 127 3.34 3.25 -14.78
N LEU A 128 3.00 3.90 -13.66
CA LEU A 128 3.10 5.36 -13.52
C LEU A 128 4.56 5.84 -13.50
N ALA A 129 5.47 5.16 -12.79
CA ALA A 129 6.89 5.51 -12.76
C ALA A 129 7.50 5.39 -14.16
N ASN A 130 7.25 4.29 -14.86
CA ASN A 130 7.76 4.10 -16.22
C ASN A 130 7.14 5.11 -17.21
N LEU A 131 5.84 5.44 -17.10
CA LEU A 131 5.23 6.54 -17.88
C LEU A 131 5.94 7.88 -17.63
N MET A 132 6.41 8.13 -16.41
CA MET A 132 7.17 9.33 -16.04
C MET A 132 8.66 9.25 -16.40
N ASP A 133 9.13 8.12 -16.94
CA ASP A 133 10.48 7.96 -17.47
C ASP A 133 10.48 7.85 -19.01
N ASP A 134 10.65 6.65 -19.56
CA ASP A 134 10.72 6.39 -21.00
C ASP A 134 9.42 5.81 -21.61
N GLY A 135 8.48 5.37 -20.76
CA GLY A 135 7.19 4.81 -21.14
C GLY A 135 7.23 3.44 -21.81
N GLY A 136 8.41 2.82 -21.98
CA GLY A 136 8.59 1.61 -22.78
C GLY A 136 7.91 0.36 -22.21
N ASP A 137 7.85 0.25 -20.89
CA ASP A 137 7.31 -0.91 -20.16
C ASP A 137 5.95 -0.64 -19.50
N ALA A 138 5.45 0.60 -19.56
CA ALA A 138 4.17 1.02 -18.97
C ALA A 138 3.00 0.14 -19.44
N GLU A 139 2.99 -0.25 -20.71
CA GLU A 139 1.99 -1.16 -21.25
C GLU A 139 2.06 -2.55 -20.59
N ALA A 140 3.26 -3.12 -20.48
CA ALA A 140 3.46 -4.43 -19.86
C ALA A 140 3.04 -4.41 -18.38
N TYR A 141 3.36 -3.35 -17.65
CA TYR A 141 2.92 -3.17 -16.27
C TYR A 141 1.41 -3.03 -16.14
N SER A 142 0.76 -2.29 -17.03
CA SER A 142 -0.70 -2.15 -17.03
C SER A 142 -1.42 -3.50 -17.19
N LEU A 143 -0.86 -4.41 -18.00
CA LEU A 143 -1.37 -5.78 -18.15
C LEU A 143 -1.10 -6.65 -16.92
N GLN A 144 0.05 -6.46 -16.26
CA GLN A 144 0.40 -7.18 -15.02
C GLN A 144 -0.56 -6.87 -13.86
N VAL A 145 -1.12 -5.65 -13.79
CA VAL A 145 -2.14 -5.28 -12.78
C VAL A 145 -3.31 -6.27 -12.83
N ASN A 146 -3.88 -6.48 -14.02
CA ASN A 146 -5.01 -7.39 -14.21
C ASN A 146 -4.62 -8.85 -13.97
N ALA A 147 -3.43 -9.26 -14.44
CA ALA A 147 -2.95 -10.62 -14.25
C ALA A 147 -2.81 -10.96 -12.76
N LYS A 148 -2.19 -10.08 -11.96
CA LYS A 148 -2.04 -10.31 -10.51
C LYS A 148 -3.38 -10.35 -9.79
N GLN A 149 -4.31 -9.52 -10.22
CA GLN A 149 -5.63 -9.50 -9.63
C GLN A 149 -6.44 -10.77 -9.93
N GLN A 150 -6.37 -11.27 -11.16
CA GLN A 150 -6.97 -12.56 -11.52
C GLN A 150 -6.33 -13.73 -10.76
N GLU A 151 -5.01 -13.70 -10.56
CA GLU A 151 -4.29 -14.69 -9.76
C GLU A 151 -4.82 -14.71 -8.32
N LEU A 152 -4.96 -13.55 -7.67
CA LEU A 152 -5.49 -13.45 -6.30
C LEU A 152 -6.95 -13.93 -6.21
N LEU A 153 -7.79 -13.61 -7.21
CA LEU A 153 -9.17 -14.09 -7.28
C LEU A 153 -9.24 -15.62 -7.44
N GLN A 154 -8.35 -16.24 -8.20
CA GLN A 154 -8.34 -17.71 -8.39
C GLN A 154 -7.93 -18.47 -7.12
N ARG A 155 -7.20 -17.83 -6.21
CA ARG A 155 -6.86 -18.42 -4.90
C ARG A 155 -8.06 -18.47 -3.95
N ALA A 156 -9.12 -17.71 -4.23
CA ALA A 156 -10.36 -17.74 -3.46
C ALA A 156 -11.13 -19.04 -3.72
N THR A 157 -11.25 -19.91 -2.71
CA THR A 157 -12.04 -21.15 -2.79
C THR A 157 -13.00 -21.26 -1.61
N GLY A 158 -14.06 -22.06 -1.76
CA GLY A 158 -14.99 -22.39 -0.66
C GLY A 158 -16.10 -21.35 -0.40
N GLU A 159 -16.68 -21.40 0.80
CA GLU A 159 -17.88 -20.66 1.19
C GLU A 159 -17.71 -19.12 1.21
N GLN A 160 -16.47 -18.63 1.31
CA GLN A 160 -16.14 -17.19 1.28
C GLN A 160 -15.87 -16.64 -0.13
N ALA A 161 -16.05 -17.44 -1.19
CA ALA A 161 -15.69 -17.04 -2.56
C ALA A 161 -16.39 -15.75 -3.02
N GLY A 162 -17.64 -15.49 -2.57
CA GLY A 162 -18.37 -14.27 -2.90
C GLY A 162 -17.76 -13.00 -2.29
N ASP A 163 -17.45 -13.03 -0.99
CA ASP A 163 -16.85 -11.90 -0.27
C ASP A 163 -15.43 -11.61 -0.78
N VAL A 164 -14.66 -12.66 -1.06
CA VAL A 164 -13.33 -12.53 -1.69
C VAL A 164 -13.45 -11.96 -3.10
N GLN A 165 -14.45 -12.38 -3.90
CA GLN A 165 -14.63 -11.82 -5.23
C GLN A 165 -14.94 -10.31 -5.19
N LEU A 166 -15.74 -9.87 -4.21
CA LEU A 166 -16.01 -8.45 -4.01
C LEU A 166 -14.78 -7.70 -3.51
N ALA A 167 -14.03 -8.25 -2.54
CA ALA A 167 -12.85 -7.58 -1.97
C ALA A 167 -11.69 -7.45 -2.97
N PHE A 168 -11.61 -8.34 -3.95
CA PHE A 168 -10.59 -8.36 -4.98
C PHE A 168 -11.14 -7.92 -6.34
N ALA A 169 -12.23 -7.14 -6.36
CA ALA A 169 -12.85 -6.62 -7.57
C ALA A 169 -11.86 -5.82 -8.44
N PRO A 170 -11.85 -6.05 -9.77
CA PRO A 170 -10.82 -5.57 -10.69
C PRO A 170 -10.63 -4.05 -10.69
N LEU A 171 -9.37 -3.58 -10.73
CA LEU A 171 -9.05 -2.16 -10.78
C LEU A 171 -9.08 -1.64 -12.22
N ALA A 172 -9.92 -0.62 -12.46
CA ALA A 172 -10.05 0.00 -13.78
C ALA A 172 -8.79 0.73 -14.27
N ILE A 173 -7.87 1.11 -13.38
CA ILE A 173 -6.65 1.85 -13.75
C ILE A 173 -5.71 1.05 -14.67
N GLY A 174 -5.64 -0.28 -14.53
CA GLY A 174 -4.83 -1.14 -15.40
C GLY A 174 -5.30 -1.06 -16.87
N PRO A 175 -6.56 -1.42 -17.16
CA PRO A 175 -7.14 -1.24 -18.50
C PRO A 175 -7.14 0.22 -18.95
N TYR A 176 -7.30 1.20 -18.05
CA TYR A 176 -7.25 2.60 -18.43
C TYR A 176 -5.90 3.00 -19.03
N ILE A 177 -4.81 2.66 -18.35
CA ILE A 177 -3.44 2.92 -18.85
C ILE A 177 -3.20 2.13 -20.14
N HIS A 178 -3.63 0.86 -20.20
CA HIS A 178 -3.50 0.05 -21.42
C HIS A 178 -4.23 0.68 -22.61
N GLY A 179 -5.49 1.09 -22.41
CA GLY A 179 -6.32 1.70 -23.43
C GLY A 179 -5.76 3.03 -23.92
N MET A 180 -5.29 3.86 -22.99
CA MET A 180 -4.62 5.13 -23.27
C MET A 180 -3.38 4.95 -24.16
N ILE A 181 -2.52 3.98 -23.84
CA ILE A 181 -1.30 3.70 -24.63
C ILE A 181 -1.69 3.18 -26.02
N ARG A 182 -2.66 2.25 -26.10
CA ARG A 182 -3.15 1.71 -27.37
C ARG A 182 -3.85 2.75 -28.25
N GLU A 183 -4.57 3.69 -27.65
CA GLU A 183 -5.24 4.77 -28.39
C GLU A 183 -4.20 5.70 -29.06
N ALA A 184 -3.07 5.93 -28.39
CA ALA A 184 -1.99 6.79 -28.86
C ALA A 184 -1.21 6.23 -30.07
N THR A 185 -1.39 4.96 -30.41
CA THR A 185 -0.71 4.35 -31.58
C THR A 185 -1.43 4.61 -32.90
N PHE A 186 -2.65 5.16 -32.88
CA PHE A 186 -3.52 5.43 -34.04
C PHE A 186 -3.92 4.20 -34.88
N ASN A 187 -3.50 2.99 -34.50
CA ASN A 187 -3.81 1.74 -35.21
C ASN A 187 -4.38 0.64 -34.30
N ASN A 188 -4.35 0.81 -32.98
CA ASN A 188 -4.85 -0.17 -32.00
C ASN A 188 -6.17 0.26 -31.34
N TYR A 189 -7.07 0.94 -32.05
CA TYR A 189 -8.35 1.40 -31.49
C TYR A 189 -9.25 0.26 -31.01
N ASP A 190 -9.18 -0.93 -31.60
CA ASP A 190 -9.92 -2.10 -31.13
C ASP A 190 -9.44 -2.55 -29.75
N ASP A 191 -8.12 -2.53 -29.51
CA ASP A 191 -7.53 -2.84 -28.20
C ASP A 191 -7.93 -1.76 -27.18
N ALA A 192 -7.82 -0.48 -27.56
CA ALA A 192 -8.22 0.64 -26.72
C ALA A 192 -9.71 0.57 -26.36
N THR A 193 -10.58 0.26 -27.32
CA THR A 193 -12.03 0.12 -27.12
C THR A 193 -12.34 -1.02 -26.15
N ARG A 194 -11.68 -2.17 -26.28
CA ARG A 194 -11.82 -3.30 -25.33
C ARG A 194 -11.38 -2.89 -23.92
N ALA A 195 -10.28 -2.18 -23.81
CA ALA A 195 -9.74 -1.73 -22.53
C ALA A 195 -10.68 -0.71 -21.85
N TYR A 196 -11.16 0.30 -22.58
CA TYR A 196 -12.12 1.27 -22.04
C TYR A 196 -13.49 0.66 -21.72
N HIS A 197 -13.91 -0.38 -22.45
CA HIS A 197 -15.10 -1.16 -22.05
C HIS A 197 -14.90 -1.82 -20.68
N GLN A 198 -13.72 -2.38 -20.39
CA GLN A 198 -13.40 -2.90 -19.06
C GLN A 198 -13.43 -1.80 -18.00
N VAL A 199 -12.87 -0.61 -18.29
CA VAL A 199 -12.94 0.55 -17.38
C VAL A 199 -14.38 0.88 -17.01
N VAL A 200 -15.27 1.03 -18.00
CA VAL A 200 -16.68 1.36 -17.77
C VAL A 200 -17.42 0.27 -16.99
N SER A 201 -17.06 -1.00 -17.24
CA SER A 201 -17.64 -2.16 -16.54
C SER A 201 -17.20 -2.23 -15.08
N TRP A 202 -15.92 -1.99 -14.80
CA TRP A 202 -15.33 -2.16 -13.47
C TRP A 202 -15.49 -0.93 -12.58
N GLN A 203 -15.50 0.26 -13.18
CA GLN A 203 -15.67 1.53 -12.47
C GLN A 203 -16.74 2.39 -13.15
N PRO A 204 -18.04 2.01 -13.08
CA PRO A 204 -19.13 2.74 -13.74
C PRO A 204 -19.33 4.18 -13.23
N GLY A 205 -18.79 4.48 -12.04
CA GLY A 205 -18.74 5.81 -11.45
C GLY A 205 -17.77 6.76 -12.15
N PHE A 206 -16.75 6.24 -12.85
CA PHE A 206 -15.75 7.03 -13.59
C PHE A 206 -16.32 7.48 -14.94
N GLN A 207 -16.85 8.70 -15.00
CA GLN A 207 -17.54 9.26 -16.16
C GLN A 207 -16.62 9.45 -17.36
N ALA A 208 -15.36 9.84 -17.14
CA ALA A 208 -14.39 9.99 -18.23
C ALA A 208 -14.23 8.70 -19.06
N GLY A 209 -14.32 7.53 -18.42
CA GLY A 209 -14.22 6.24 -19.10
C GLY A 209 -15.29 6.02 -20.18
N LYS A 210 -16.51 6.55 -19.99
CA LYS A 210 -17.58 6.46 -21.00
C LYS A 210 -17.26 7.31 -22.23
N ALA A 211 -16.73 8.52 -22.02
CA ALA A 211 -16.31 9.39 -23.11
C ALA A 211 -15.10 8.81 -23.86
N ASP A 212 -14.17 8.20 -23.14
CA ASP A 212 -13.01 7.51 -23.71
C ASP A 212 -13.41 6.27 -24.53
N PHE A 213 -14.37 5.48 -24.03
CA PHE A 213 -14.92 4.34 -24.76
C PHE A 213 -15.58 4.74 -26.09
N GLU A 214 -16.47 5.74 -26.07
CA GLU A 214 -17.14 6.20 -27.30
C GLU A 214 -16.14 6.82 -28.29
N ARG A 215 -15.17 7.58 -27.78
CA ARG A 215 -14.13 8.17 -28.63
C ARG A 215 -13.28 7.10 -29.31
N ALA A 216 -12.77 6.11 -28.56
CA ALA A 216 -11.97 5.03 -29.13
C ALA A 216 -12.74 4.25 -30.20
N ARG A 217 -14.05 4.03 -30.01
CA ARG A 217 -14.94 3.38 -30.99
C ARG A 217 -15.05 4.15 -32.31
N THR A 218 -14.85 5.46 -32.28
CA THR A 218 -14.83 6.32 -33.49
C THR A 218 -13.43 6.45 -34.11
N GLY A 219 -12.41 5.78 -33.56
CA GLY A 219 -11.05 5.76 -34.10
C GLY A 219 -10.35 7.11 -34.05
N THR A 220 -10.65 7.94 -33.04
CA THR A 220 -10.11 9.29 -32.92
C THR A 220 -9.34 9.47 -31.62
N HIS A 221 -8.02 9.63 -31.69
CA HIS A 221 -7.22 9.99 -30.50
C HIS A 221 -7.38 11.47 -30.09
N SER A 222 -7.12 12.39 -31.02
CA SER A 222 -7.24 13.85 -30.87
C SER A 222 -7.54 14.50 -32.22
N ARG A 223 -8.02 15.75 -32.23
CA ARG A 223 -8.22 16.53 -33.45
C ARG A 223 -6.87 16.89 -34.10
N PRO A 224 -6.82 17.11 -35.43
CA PRO A 224 -5.63 17.67 -36.07
C PRO A 224 -5.17 18.97 -35.40
N GLY A 225 -3.86 19.12 -35.22
CA GLY A 225 -3.26 20.25 -34.51
C GLY A 225 -3.47 20.22 -32.99
N HIS A 226 -3.85 19.08 -32.41
CA HIS A 226 -4.06 18.90 -30.97
C HIS A 226 -3.34 17.66 -30.44
N GLY A 227 -2.83 17.78 -29.22
CA GLY A 227 -2.36 16.66 -28.41
C GLY A 227 -3.27 16.42 -27.21
N VAL A 228 -2.93 15.43 -26.39
CA VAL A 228 -3.70 15.08 -25.20
C VAL A 228 -2.81 15.17 -23.98
N VAL A 229 -3.25 15.93 -22.98
CA VAL A 229 -2.65 15.97 -21.65
C VAL A 229 -3.41 15.02 -20.72
N TYR A 230 -2.71 14.04 -20.17
CA TYR A 230 -3.20 13.19 -19.09
C TYR A 230 -2.60 13.66 -17.77
N LEU A 231 -3.45 14.09 -16.83
CA LEU A 231 -3.05 14.42 -15.48
C LEU A 231 -3.41 13.25 -14.56
N PHE A 232 -2.41 12.52 -14.09
CA PHE A 232 -2.53 11.59 -12.98
C PHE A 232 -2.27 12.34 -11.67
N ALA A 233 -3.17 12.18 -10.70
CA ALA A 233 -3.05 12.78 -9.39
C ALA A 233 -3.11 11.70 -8.30
N LEU A 234 -2.11 11.69 -7.42
CA LEU A 234 -2.08 10.92 -6.18
C LEU A 234 -2.75 11.78 -5.10
N VAL A 235 -3.97 11.47 -4.71
CA VAL A 235 -4.86 12.36 -3.96
C VAL A 235 -5.16 11.82 -2.56
N ASN A 236 -5.05 12.71 -1.56
CA ASN A 236 -5.19 12.45 -0.12
C ASN A 236 -4.19 11.40 0.41
N ARG A 237 -4.06 11.33 1.75
CA ARG A 237 -3.22 10.30 2.39
C ARG A 237 -3.92 8.94 2.37
N GLY A 238 -3.19 7.90 1.96
CA GLY A 238 -3.70 6.54 1.84
C GLY A 238 -3.79 5.78 3.17
N PRO A 239 -4.24 4.51 3.09
CA PRO A 239 -4.37 3.64 4.24
C PRO A 239 -3.02 3.33 4.89
N VAL A 240 -3.01 3.24 6.22
CA VAL A 240 -1.88 2.76 7.03
C VAL A 240 -2.38 1.67 7.98
N LYS A 241 -1.49 0.83 8.50
CA LYS A 241 -1.83 -0.13 9.54
C LYS A 241 -1.52 0.41 10.93
N GLU A 242 -2.49 0.33 11.82
CA GLU A 242 -2.35 0.65 13.25
C GLU A 242 -2.61 -0.59 14.11
N GLU A 243 -1.93 -0.68 15.25
CA GLU A 243 -2.16 -1.76 16.21
C GLU A 243 -3.40 -1.47 17.05
N VAL A 244 -4.33 -2.42 17.10
CA VAL A 244 -5.55 -2.35 17.92
C VAL A 244 -5.69 -3.62 18.74
N ALA A 245 -6.20 -3.49 19.97
CA ALA A 245 -6.56 -4.62 20.82
C ALA A 245 -7.99 -5.08 20.49
N GLU A 246 -8.14 -6.32 20.07
CA GLU A 246 -9.41 -6.91 19.61
C GLU A 246 -9.70 -8.22 20.34
N LEU A 247 -10.98 -8.52 20.54
CA LEU A 247 -11.41 -9.84 20.98
C LEU A 247 -11.46 -10.80 19.77
N PRO A 248 -10.81 -11.98 19.82
CA PRO A 248 -10.88 -12.95 18.74
C PRO A 248 -12.33 -13.33 18.41
N THR A 249 -12.69 -13.30 17.12
CA THR A 249 -14.01 -13.76 16.66
C THR A 249 -14.12 -15.28 16.71
N THR A 250 -15.34 -15.82 16.71
CA THR A 250 -15.56 -17.28 16.64
C THR A 250 -14.90 -17.91 15.41
N VAL A 251 -14.95 -17.24 14.25
CA VAL A 251 -14.28 -17.72 13.03
C VAL A 251 -12.77 -17.77 13.23
N ALA A 252 -12.17 -16.73 13.80
CA ALA A 252 -10.74 -16.70 14.09
C ALA A 252 -10.32 -17.81 15.06
N LEU A 253 -11.13 -18.08 16.09
CA LEU A 253 -10.86 -19.17 17.05
C LEU A 253 -10.93 -20.55 16.38
N LEU A 254 -11.91 -20.79 15.50
CA LEU A 254 -12.00 -22.05 14.74
C LEU A 254 -10.80 -22.26 13.82
N VAL A 255 -10.30 -21.19 13.18
CA VAL A 255 -9.09 -21.26 12.37
C VAL A 255 -7.87 -21.50 13.24
N ALA A 256 -7.74 -20.80 14.37
CA ALA A 256 -6.64 -20.97 15.31
C ALA A 256 -6.58 -22.40 15.87
N ASP A 257 -7.73 -22.99 16.21
CA ASP A 257 -7.86 -24.36 16.69
C ASP A 257 -7.31 -25.38 15.69
N ARG A 258 -7.67 -25.23 14.41
CA ARG A 258 -7.16 -26.08 13.33
C ARG A 258 -5.64 -25.99 13.19
N ILE A 259 -5.11 -24.76 13.28
CA ILE A 259 -3.66 -24.54 13.21
C ILE A 259 -2.98 -25.19 14.42
N LEU A 260 -3.43 -24.92 15.65
CA LEU A 260 -2.86 -25.48 16.88
C LEU A 260 -2.89 -27.01 16.90
N SER A 261 -4.02 -27.60 16.49
CA SER A 261 -4.17 -29.05 16.36
C SER A 261 -3.16 -29.67 15.39
N ALA A 262 -2.81 -28.95 14.31
CA ALA A 262 -1.78 -29.40 13.37
C ALA A 262 -0.35 -29.24 13.93
N LEU A 263 -0.14 -28.34 14.91
CA LEU A 263 1.14 -28.13 15.59
C LEU A 263 1.42 -29.16 16.70
N GLY A 264 0.42 -29.93 17.16
CA GLY A 264 0.56 -30.94 18.22
C GLY A 264 -0.19 -30.59 19.50
N GLU A 265 0.45 -30.72 20.68
CA GLU A 265 -0.15 -30.65 22.03
C GLU A 265 -0.62 -29.26 22.49
N TYR A 266 -1.03 -28.38 21.57
CA TYR A 266 -1.54 -27.06 21.94
C TYR A 266 -3.07 -27.05 21.92
N GLU A 267 -3.68 -26.69 23.04
CA GLU A 267 -5.12 -26.47 23.15
C GLU A 267 -5.44 -24.98 23.32
N LEU A 268 -6.56 -24.55 22.73
CA LEU A 268 -7.08 -23.20 22.99
C LEU A 268 -7.55 -23.09 24.45
N PRO A 269 -7.12 -22.06 25.19
CA PRO A 269 -7.63 -21.85 26.54
C PRO A 269 -9.11 -21.44 26.51
N PRO A 270 -9.87 -21.73 27.58
CA PRO A 270 -11.32 -21.46 27.64
C PRO A 270 -11.66 -19.97 27.63
N THR A 271 -10.68 -19.09 27.86
CA THR A 271 -10.84 -17.65 27.77
C THR A 271 -9.59 -17.05 27.14
N ILE A 272 -9.80 -16.24 26.10
CA ILE A 272 -8.71 -15.53 25.41
C ILE A 272 -8.87 -14.04 25.70
N ALA A 273 -7.87 -13.44 26.36
CA ALA A 273 -7.77 -12.00 26.52
C ALA A 273 -7.65 -11.30 25.14
N PRO A 274 -7.96 -10.00 25.03
CA PRO A 274 -7.80 -9.26 23.78
C PRO A 274 -6.41 -9.44 23.15
N ILE A 275 -6.37 -9.70 21.85
CA ILE A 275 -5.14 -9.85 21.05
C ILE A 275 -4.82 -8.55 20.34
N LYS A 276 -3.54 -8.31 20.06
CA LYS A 276 -3.11 -7.17 19.23
C LYS A 276 -3.12 -7.58 17.77
N VAL A 277 -3.84 -6.84 16.95
CA VAL A 277 -3.92 -7.06 15.49
C VAL A 277 -3.72 -5.75 14.73
N PRO A 278 -3.17 -5.80 13.52
CA PRO A 278 -3.14 -4.63 12.65
C PRO A 278 -4.54 -4.37 12.09
N ARG A 279 -4.93 -3.09 12.07
CA ARG A 279 -6.15 -2.59 11.44
C ARG A 279 -5.82 -1.49 10.44
N VAL A 280 -6.53 -1.45 9.32
CA VAL A 280 -6.43 -0.40 8.31
C VAL A 280 -7.06 0.86 8.86
N PHE A 281 -6.24 1.88 9.04
CA PHE A 281 -6.65 3.24 9.33
C PHE A 281 -6.51 4.09 8.09
N VAL A 282 -7.58 4.85 7.76
CA VAL A 282 -7.56 5.74 6.60
C VAL A 282 -7.70 7.19 7.08
N PRO A 283 -6.69 8.04 6.84
CA PRO A 283 -6.78 9.46 7.15
C PRO A 283 -7.96 10.15 6.43
N PRO A 284 -8.53 11.22 7.02
CA PRO A 284 -9.64 11.94 6.43
C PRO A 284 -9.26 12.63 5.11
N ARG A 285 -10.24 12.76 4.21
CA ARG A 285 -10.09 13.51 2.96
C ARG A 285 -9.90 15.00 3.26
N SER A 286 -8.93 15.61 2.58
CA SER A 286 -8.63 17.04 2.62
C SER A 286 -8.99 17.76 1.32
N LEU A 287 -9.10 17.03 0.21
CA LEU A 287 -9.50 17.53 -1.10
C LEU A 287 -10.34 16.49 -1.86
N ASP A 288 -11.16 16.97 -2.79
CA ASP A 288 -12.03 16.15 -3.63
C ASP A 288 -11.29 15.71 -4.91
N SER A 289 -10.58 16.63 -5.55
CA SER A 289 -9.86 16.40 -6.81
C SER A 289 -8.82 17.48 -7.10
N VAL A 290 -8.12 17.36 -8.23
CA VAL A 290 -7.19 18.35 -8.74
C VAL A 290 -7.74 18.95 -10.04
N GLY A 291 -7.94 20.26 -10.04
CA GLY A 291 -8.34 21.06 -11.18
C GLY A 291 -7.16 21.40 -12.09
N LEU A 292 -7.39 21.36 -13.40
CA LEU A 292 -6.45 21.78 -14.42
C LEU A 292 -6.86 23.15 -14.97
N VAL A 293 -5.96 24.12 -14.84
CA VAL A 293 -6.09 25.45 -15.45
C VAL A 293 -5.03 25.59 -16.53
N VAL A 294 -5.44 26.00 -17.73
CA VAL A 294 -4.56 26.20 -18.88
C VAL A 294 -4.70 27.63 -19.37
N ASN A 295 -3.60 28.37 -19.44
CA ASN A 295 -3.55 29.77 -19.85
C ASN A 295 -4.58 30.64 -19.10
N GLY A 296 -4.72 30.41 -17.79
CA GLY A 296 -5.65 31.12 -16.91
C GLY A 296 -7.12 30.65 -16.98
N LYS A 297 -7.46 29.66 -17.80
CA LYS A 297 -8.81 29.11 -17.93
C LYS A 297 -8.92 27.72 -17.31
N PHE A 298 -9.92 27.50 -16.46
CA PHE A 298 -10.24 26.18 -15.94
C PHE A 298 -10.72 25.25 -17.07
N VAL A 299 -10.04 24.11 -17.25
CA VAL A 299 -10.31 23.11 -18.30
C VAL A 299 -11.11 21.94 -17.77
N GLY A 300 -10.81 21.47 -16.56
CA GLY A 300 -11.46 20.31 -15.96
C GLY A 300 -10.85 19.95 -14.62
N GLN A 301 -11.28 18.83 -14.05
CA GLN A 301 -10.73 18.28 -12.81
C GLN A 301 -10.58 16.77 -12.91
N THR A 302 -9.67 16.21 -12.12
CA THR A 302 -9.44 14.77 -12.04
C THR A 302 -10.64 14.03 -11.46
N GLU A 303 -10.80 12.76 -11.86
CA GLU A 303 -11.82 11.85 -11.37
C GLU A 303 -11.16 10.55 -10.86
N THR A 304 -11.67 9.99 -9.77
CA THR A 304 -11.12 8.78 -9.16
C THR A 304 -11.26 7.56 -10.07
N ILE A 305 -10.12 7.00 -10.49
CA ILE A 305 -10.04 5.74 -11.25
C ILE A 305 -9.66 4.56 -10.36
N CYS A 306 -9.05 4.82 -9.20
CA CYS A 306 -8.68 3.81 -8.20
C CYS A 306 -8.87 4.39 -6.78
N ASP A 307 -9.75 3.79 -5.97
CA ASP A 307 -9.88 4.09 -4.53
C ASP A 307 -9.06 3.06 -3.74
N VAL A 308 -7.86 3.47 -3.32
CA VAL A 308 -6.90 2.62 -2.60
C VAL A 308 -7.38 2.33 -1.19
N ALA A 309 -8.05 3.30 -0.56
CA ALA A 309 -8.56 3.15 0.80
C ALA A 309 -9.68 2.10 0.87
N ASP A 310 -10.62 2.15 -0.07
CA ASP A 310 -11.69 1.16 -0.16
C ASP A 310 -11.15 -0.23 -0.50
N LEU A 311 -10.19 -0.32 -1.42
CA LEU A 311 -9.53 -1.58 -1.76
C LEU A 311 -8.83 -2.21 -0.54
N ALA A 312 -8.05 -1.42 0.22
CA ALA A 312 -7.35 -1.91 1.40
C ALA A 312 -8.31 -2.35 2.51
N ALA A 313 -9.38 -1.59 2.74
CA ALA A 313 -10.39 -1.91 3.75
C ALA A 313 -11.15 -3.21 3.43
N ARG A 314 -11.62 -3.38 2.19
CA ARG A 314 -12.33 -4.60 1.77
C ARG A 314 -11.46 -5.84 1.87
N GLN A 315 -10.18 -5.75 1.49
CA GLN A 315 -9.26 -6.88 1.59
C GLN A 315 -8.89 -7.21 3.04
N GLU A 316 -8.69 -6.21 3.90
CA GLU A 316 -8.50 -6.45 5.32
C GLU A 316 -9.68 -7.22 5.92
N GLU A 317 -10.92 -6.84 5.61
CA GLU A 317 -12.11 -7.49 6.18
C GLU A 317 -12.11 -9.01 5.92
N VAL A 318 -11.70 -9.42 4.72
CA VAL A 318 -11.56 -10.83 4.33
C VAL A 318 -10.39 -11.51 5.04
N GLU A 319 -9.26 -10.81 5.23
CA GLU A 319 -8.05 -11.37 5.82
C GLU A 319 -8.06 -11.40 7.36
N LEU A 320 -8.84 -10.52 7.99
CA LEU A 320 -8.82 -10.26 9.43
C LEU A 320 -9.03 -11.53 10.27
N PRO A 321 -9.95 -12.47 9.96
CA PRO A 321 -10.09 -13.70 10.73
C PRO A 321 -8.82 -14.54 10.76
N ASN A 322 -8.08 -14.61 9.65
CA ASN A 322 -6.82 -15.35 9.58
C ASN A 322 -5.70 -14.61 10.33
N ILE A 323 -5.67 -13.28 10.26
CA ILE A 323 -4.74 -12.44 11.04
C ILE A 323 -4.96 -12.65 12.54
N MET A 324 -6.22 -12.57 12.99
CA MET A 324 -6.60 -12.83 14.38
C MET A 324 -6.25 -14.25 14.81
N ALA A 325 -6.54 -15.24 13.98
CA ALA A 325 -6.21 -16.63 14.25
C ALA A 325 -4.71 -16.83 14.50
N ARG A 326 -3.85 -16.29 13.62
CA ARG A 326 -2.39 -16.33 13.79
C ARG A 326 -1.94 -15.63 15.07
N ALA A 327 -2.53 -14.49 15.41
CA ALA A 327 -2.23 -13.80 16.67
C ALA A 327 -2.62 -14.64 17.91
N VAL A 328 -3.76 -15.34 17.87
CA VAL A 328 -4.16 -16.30 18.91
C VAL A 328 -3.16 -17.45 19.00
N VAL A 329 -2.82 -18.09 17.87
CA VAL A 329 -1.87 -19.21 17.82
C VAL A 329 -0.51 -18.78 18.41
N ARG A 330 0.02 -17.63 17.96
CA ARG A 330 1.27 -17.07 18.44
C ARG A 330 1.27 -16.90 19.95
N ARG A 331 0.18 -16.35 20.50
CA ARG A 331 0.00 -16.17 21.95
C ARG A 331 -0.03 -17.51 22.69
N VAL A 332 -0.77 -18.50 22.19
CA VAL A 332 -0.88 -19.82 22.82
C VAL A 332 0.48 -20.52 22.85
N VAL A 333 1.18 -20.58 21.70
CA VAL A 333 2.51 -21.19 21.60
C VAL A 333 3.51 -20.47 22.51
N LYS A 334 3.50 -19.13 22.52
CA LYS A 334 4.35 -18.31 23.39
C LYS A 334 4.09 -18.58 24.88
N LYS A 335 2.84 -18.70 25.30
CA LYS A 335 2.48 -19.03 26.69
C LYS A 335 2.93 -20.44 27.06
N ALA A 336 2.70 -21.43 26.20
CA ALA A 336 3.11 -22.81 26.45
C ALA A 336 4.63 -22.96 26.62
N ALA A 337 5.45 -22.24 25.84
CA ALA A 337 6.91 -22.23 26.03
C ALA A 337 7.33 -21.75 27.44
N VAL A 338 6.63 -20.74 28.00
CA VAL A 338 6.88 -20.26 29.37
C VAL A 338 6.53 -21.33 30.40
N TYR A 339 5.42 -22.05 30.23
CA TYR A 339 5.01 -23.12 31.14
C TYR A 339 5.91 -24.36 31.07
N ALA A 340 6.35 -24.78 29.89
CA ALA A 340 7.28 -25.90 29.74
C ALA A 340 8.61 -25.68 30.50
N VAL A 341 9.09 -24.42 30.54
CA VAL A 341 10.25 -24.03 31.36
C VAL A 341 9.94 -24.11 32.86
N LYS A 342 8.72 -23.79 33.30
CA LYS A 342 8.30 -23.90 34.70
C LYS A 342 8.26 -25.36 35.17
N ASP A 343 7.72 -26.26 34.35
CA ASP A 343 7.56 -27.66 34.71
C ASP A 343 8.89 -28.43 34.73
N HIS A 344 9.87 -28.06 33.88
CA HIS A 344 11.20 -28.69 33.87
C HIS A 344 12.12 -28.27 35.04
N LEU A 345 11.76 -27.23 35.79
CA LEU A 345 12.64 -26.65 36.82
C LEU A 345 12.19 -26.94 38.28
N GLU A 346 11.14 -27.74 38.50
CA GLU A 346 10.57 -28.08 39.84
C GLU A 346 10.66 -26.91 40.85
N VAL A 347 10.21 -25.72 40.42
CA VAL A 347 10.52 -24.47 41.11
C VAL A 347 9.64 -24.30 42.35
N GLN A 348 10.24 -24.49 43.53
CA GLN A 348 9.58 -24.21 44.83
C GLN A 348 9.99 -22.86 45.45
N GLU A 349 10.93 -22.13 44.82
CA GLU A 349 11.50 -20.90 45.40
C GLU A 349 10.69 -19.63 45.02
N PRO A 350 10.15 -18.86 45.99
CA PRO A 350 9.28 -17.70 45.75
C PRO A 350 9.91 -16.59 44.89
N LEU A 351 11.24 -16.45 44.93
CA LEU A 351 11.96 -15.45 44.16
C LEU A 351 12.04 -15.79 42.66
N VAL A 352 12.02 -17.08 42.32
CA VAL A 352 12.01 -17.56 40.93
C VAL A 352 10.60 -17.46 40.35
N ASP A 353 9.55 -17.73 41.14
CA ASP A 353 8.17 -17.54 40.71
C ASP A 353 7.82 -16.06 40.46
N LEU A 354 8.32 -15.15 41.31
CA LEU A 354 8.20 -13.71 41.08
C LEU A 354 8.96 -13.27 39.82
N ALA A 355 10.18 -13.78 39.59
CA ALA A 355 10.95 -13.49 38.39
C ALA A 355 10.26 -14.02 37.11
N MET A 356 9.63 -15.20 37.18
CA MET A 356 8.89 -15.80 36.07
C MET A 356 7.53 -15.14 35.82
N THR A 357 6.86 -14.66 36.87
CA THR A 357 5.63 -13.85 36.75
C THR A 357 5.94 -12.49 36.14
N ALA A 358 7.04 -11.85 36.57
CA ALA A 358 7.57 -10.65 35.92
C ALA A 358 7.96 -10.92 34.46
N ALA A 359 8.57 -12.07 34.16
CA ALA A 359 8.89 -12.49 32.79
C ALA A 359 7.63 -12.71 31.95
N GLY A 360 6.56 -13.29 32.50
CA GLY A 360 5.28 -13.46 31.81
C GLY A 360 4.60 -12.13 31.47
N VAL A 361 4.64 -11.15 32.38
CA VAL A 361 4.14 -9.78 32.14
C VAL A 361 4.99 -9.05 31.10
N VAL A 362 6.33 -9.17 31.18
CA VAL A 362 7.26 -8.62 30.18
C VAL A 362 7.02 -9.28 28.82
N TRP A 363 6.72 -10.58 28.78
CA TRP A 363 6.50 -11.34 27.54
C TRP A 363 5.16 -10.99 26.88
N GLU A 364 4.09 -10.81 27.64
CA GLU A 364 2.80 -10.30 27.13
C GLU A 364 2.95 -8.88 26.55
N ALA A 365 3.90 -8.09 27.07
CA ALA A 365 4.28 -6.79 26.50
C ALA A 365 5.12 -6.89 25.21
N THR A 366 5.64 -8.06 24.82
CA THR A 366 6.37 -8.27 23.54
C THR A 366 5.48 -8.66 22.37
N GLU A 367 4.19 -8.87 22.58
CA GLU A 367 3.25 -9.06 21.47
C GLU A 367 3.02 -7.72 20.78
N ALA A 368 3.41 -7.63 19.51
CA ALA A 368 3.14 -6.51 18.63
C ALA A 368 2.46 -7.03 17.35
N ALA A 369 1.50 -6.27 16.87
CA ALA A 369 0.87 -6.48 15.58
C ALA A 369 1.88 -6.22 14.44
N ASP A 370 1.69 -6.91 13.32
CA ASP A 370 2.42 -6.59 12.10
C ASP A 370 1.81 -5.34 11.44
N THR A 371 2.33 -4.18 11.78
CA THR A 371 1.90 -2.89 11.20
C THR A 371 2.72 -2.52 9.96
N ARG A 372 3.44 -3.45 9.32
CA ARG A 372 4.16 -3.18 8.06
C ARG A 372 3.14 -2.94 6.95
N CYS A 373 3.31 -1.83 6.23
CA CYS A 373 2.46 -1.43 5.12
C CYS A 373 3.16 -0.37 4.26
N TRP A 374 2.72 -0.25 3.02
CA TRP A 374 3.06 0.86 2.13
C TRP A 374 2.28 2.11 2.54
N GLY A 375 2.87 2.95 3.39
CA GLY A 375 2.14 4.06 4.03
C GLY A 375 2.16 5.37 3.26
N LEU A 376 2.97 5.49 2.20
CA LEU A 376 2.97 6.66 1.30
C LEU A 376 2.08 6.49 0.06
N LEU A 377 1.30 5.40 -0.03
CA LEU A 377 0.22 5.31 -1.01
C LEU A 377 -0.76 6.48 -0.86
N PRO A 378 -1.36 6.96 -1.95
CA PRO A 378 -2.46 7.90 -1.86
C PRO A 378 -3.75 7.21 -1.40
N ARG A 379 -4.74 8.00 -1.00
CA ARG A 379 -6.10 7.49 -0.81
C ARG A 379 -6.72 7.08 -2.15
N GLU A 380 -6.46 7.89 -3.16
CA GLU A 380 -7.05 7.75 -4.48
C GLU A 380 -6.02 8.05 -5.55
N ILE A 381 -6.06 7.30 -6.64
CA ILE A 381 -5.44 7.71 -7.89
C ILE A 381 -6.57 8.26 -8.75
N GLN A 382 -6.40 9.51 -9.17
CA GLN A 382 -7.35 10.20 -10.02
C GLN A 382 -6.72 10.55 -11.35
N VAL A 383 -7.53 10.68 -12.39
CA VAL A 383 -7.05 11.03 -13.73
C VAL A 383 -7.96 12.05 -14.40
N LEU A 384 -7.37 12.94 -15.20
CA LEU A 384 -8.05 13.82 -16.14
C LEU A 384 -7.38 13.69 -17.50
N ARG A 385 -8.20 13.52 -18.54
CA ARG A 385 -7.79 13.67 -19.94
C ARG A 385 -8.22 15.05 -20.46
N ALA A 386 -7.30 15.83 -21.00
CA ALA A 386 -7.56 17.13 -21.61
C ALA A 386 -6.94 17.21 -23.01
N GLU A 387 -7.77 17.42 -24.04
CA GLU A 387 -7.29 17.66 -25.40
C GLU A 387 -6.97 19.16 -25.57
N LEU A 388 -5.74 19.48 -25.96
CA LEU A 388 -5.23 20.85 -26.06
C LEU A 388 -4.61 21.10 -27.45
N PRO A 389 -4.68 22.34 -27.97
CA PRO A 389 -3.94 22.70 -29.19
C PRO A 389 -2.45 22.39 -29.04
N ALA A 390 -1.78 22.04 -30.14
CA ALA A 390 -0.34 21.90 -30.12
C ALA A 390 0.34 23.26 -29.85
N GLY A 391 1.35 23.26 -28.99
CA GLY A 391 2.05 24.46 -28.55
C GLY A 391 2.43 24.43 -27.08
N SER A 392 2.97 25.56 -26.62
CA SER A 392 3.38 25.74 -25.24
C SER A 392 2.26 26.36 -24.41
N HIS A 393 1.95 25.75 -23.27
CA HIS A 393 0.85 26.14 -22.40
C HIS A 393 1.32 26.40 -20.98
N ASP A 394 0.81 27.48 -20.37
CA ASP A 394 0.99 27.73 -18.95
C ASP A 394 -0.09 26.95 -18.20
N VAL A 395 0.32 25.94 -17.44
CA VAL A 395 -0.55 25.03 -16.71
C VAL A 395 -0.46 25.32 -15.22
N ALA A 396 -1.61 25.32 -14.54
CA ALA A 396 -1.69 25.33 -13.08
C ALA A 396 -2.57 24.18 -12.60
N LEU A 397 -2.12 23.51 -11.53
CA LEU A 397 -2.89 22.46 -10.87
C LEU A 397 -3.47 23.02 -9.57
N LEU A 398 -4.79 22.97 -9.39
CA LEU A 398 -5.46 23.60 -8.24
C LEU A 398 -6.19 22.53 -7.43
N PRO A 399 -5.96 22.39 -6.12
CA PRO A 399 -6.80 21.53 -5.29
C PRO A 399 -8.26 21.97 -5.36
N VAL A 400 -9.18 21.02 -5.46
CA VAL A 400 -10.63 21.27 -5.44
C VAL A 400 -11.20 20.77 -4.12
N THR A 401 -11.95 21.62 -3.43
CA THR A 401 -12.59 21.31 -2.15
C THR A 401 -14.04 21.78 -2.17
N ALA A 402 -14.96 20.91 -1.75
CA ALA A 402 -16.40 21.13 -1.87
C ALA A 402 -16.82 21.59 -3.28
N GLY A 403 -16.20 20.99 -4.31
CA GLY A 403 -16.43 21.32 -5.71
C GLY A 403 -15.92 22.70 -6.17
N ARG A 404 -15.10 23.40 -5.36
CA ARG A 404 -14.51 24.70 -5.71
C ARG A 404 -12.97 24.61 -5.79
N PRO A 405 -12.35 25.06 -6.89
CA PRO A 405 -10.89 25.13 -6.96
C PRO A 405 -10.36 26.21 -6.01
N LEU A 406 -9.26 25.89 -5.33
CA LEU A 406 -8.50 26.86 -4.54
C LEU A 406 -7.73 27.83 -5.45
N SER A 407 -7.23 28.92 -4.88
CA SER A 407 -6.63 30.02 -5.65
C SER A 407 -5.18 29.78 -6.08
N SER A 408 -4.50 28.76 -5.54
CA SER A 408 -3.08 28.54 -5.77
C SER A 408 -2.74 27.05 -5.80
N GLY A 409 -1.75 26.73 -6.61
CA GLY A 409 -1.09 25.43 -6.68
C GLY A 409 0.09 25.50 -7.64
N PRO A 410 0.74 24.36 -7.94
CA PRO A 410 1.96 24.36 -8.75
C PRO A 410 1.64 24.81 -10.17
N GLN A 411 2.57 25.56 -10.75
CA GLN A 411 2.52 26.06 -12.11
C GLN A 411 3.72 25.54 -12.88
N LEU A 412 3.49 25.15 -14.13
CA LEU A 412 4.50 24.63 -15.03
C LEU A 412 4.15 24.94 -16.47
N ARG A 413 5.16 24.94 -17.33
CA ARG A 413 4.98 25.08 -18.77
C ARG A 413 4.97 23.69 -19.41
N VAL A 414 3.88 23.39 -20.12
CA VAL A 414 3.67 22.10 -20.77
C VAL A 414 3.68 22.30 -22.28
N ASP A 415 4.56 21.56 -22.96
CA ASP A 415 4.62 21.54 -24.41
C ASP A 415 3.78 20.37 -24.95
N VAL A 416 2.72 20.71 -25.68
CA VAL A 416 1.78 19.77 -26.29
C VAL A 416 2.14 19.60 -27.76
N HIS A 417 2.29 18.36 -28.20
CA HIS A 417 2.60 18.03 -29.58
C HIS A 417 1.38 17.44 -30.29
N ASP A 418 1.24 17.76 -31.58
CA ASP A 418 0.14 17.26 -32.41
C ASP A 418 0.13 15.72 -32.45
N GLY A 419 -1.02 15.14 -32.13
CA GLY A 419 -1.22 13.69 -32.10
C GLY A 419 -0.40 12.94 -31.04
N ARG A 420 0.11 13.61 -30.00
CA ARG A 420 0.92 12.98 -28.94
C ARG A 420 0.27 13.09 -27.57
N ASN A 421 0.72 12.23 -26.66
CA ASN A 421 0.35 12.31 -25.27
C ASN A 421 1.42 13.02 -24.46
N THR A 422 0.97 13.90 -23.58
CA THR A 422 1.77 14.51 -22.53
C THR A 422 1.19 14.09 -21.18
N TYR A 423 1.99 13.46 -20.36
CA TYR A 423 1.60 12.94 -19.07
C TYR A 423 2.14 13.84 -17.97
N LEU A 424 1.26 14.19 -17.03
CA LEU A 424 1.58 14.90 -15.80
C LEU A 424 1.30 13.98 -14.62
N LEU A 425 2.19 13.98 -13.63
CA LEU A 425 1.97 13.31 -12.35
C LEU A 425 2.17 14.31 -11.21
N ALA A 426 1.20 14.41 -10.31
CA ALA A 426 1.28 15.27 -9.13
C ALA A 426 0.75 14.55 -7.88
N CYS A 427 1.31 14.88 -6.71
CA CYS A 427 0.89 14.34 -5.43
C CYS A 427 0.31 15.43 -4.52
N PHE A 428 -0.92 15.22 -4.06
CA PHE A 428 -1.65 16.10 -3.16
C PHE A 428 -2.16 15.28 -1.97
N PRO A 429 -1.32 15.00 -0.95
CA PRO A 429 -1.76 14.31 0.25
C PRO A 429 -2.71 15.17 1.10
N ASN A 430 -2.69 16.49 0.89
CA ASN A 430 -3.66 17.47 1.37
C ASN A 430 -3.72 18.64 0.35
N THR A 431 -4.27 19.79 0.75
CA THR A 431 -4.37 20.97 -0.13
C THR A 431 -3.03 21.56 -0.57
N GLN A 432 -1.92 21.15 0.04
CA GLN A 432 -0.56 21.48 -0.40
C GLN A 432 0.02 20.29 -1.19
N PRO A 433 0.54 20.52 -2.41
CA PRO A 433 1.24 19.48 -3.16
C PRO A 433 2.56 19.12 -2.49
N ILE A 434 3.06 17.92 -2.77
CA ILE A 434 4.39 17.46 -2.34
C ILE A 434 5.20 17.01 -3.55
N GLY A 435 6.48 17.38 -3.54
CA GLY A 435 7.43 17.05 -4.59
C GLY A 435 7.22 17.86 -5.87
N GLN A 436 7.87 17.39 -6.93
CA GLN A 436 7.81 18.00 -8.26
C GLN A 436 6.56 17.50 -9.00
N VAL A 437 5.97 18.36 -9.82
CA VAL A 437 5.03 17.91 -10.86
C VAL A 437 5.86 17.33 -11.98
N LEU A 438 5.76 16.01 -12.20
CA LEU A 438 6.49 15.34 -13.27
C LEU A 438 5.77 15.56 -14.60
N GLN A 439 6.55 15.65 -15.67
CA GLN A 439 6.07 15.80 -17.03
C GLN A 439 6.87 14.94 -17.99
N ARG A 440 6.16 14.17 -18.84
CA ARG A 440 6.73 13.44 -19.98
C ARG A 440 5.84 13.53 -21.20
N SER A 441 6.44 13.58 -22.38
CA SER A 441 5.74 13.50 -23.65
C SER A 441 6.25 12.29 -24.41
N HIS A 442 5.34 11.42 -24.85
CA HIS A 442 5.63 10.19 -25.61
C HIS A 442 4.95 10.21 -26.98
#